data_AF-A0A822EEV5-F1
#
_entry.id   AF-A0A822EEV5-F1
#
_cell.length_a   1.000
_cell.length_b   1.000
_cell.length_c   1.000
_cell.angle_alpha   90.00
_cell.angle_beta   90.00
_cell.angle_gamma   90.00
#
_symmetry.space_group_name_H-M   'P 1'
#
loop_
_entity.id
_entity.type
_entity.pdbx_description
1 polymer ?
#
loop_
_entity_poly.entity_id
_entity_poly.type
_entity_poly.pdbx_seq_one_letter_code
_entity_poly.pdbx_strand_id
1 'polypeptide(L)' 'LENLDAMFNTGLFINDLSMHDSSRDLVLAGTQQSAELKLALDQERQKSKALED' A
#
# COMPACT_ATOMS: atom_id res chain seq x y z
N LEU A 1 -10.04 11.03 3.13
CA LEU A 1 -10.09 10.07 2.00
C LEU A 1 -8.80 9.27 2.06
N GLU A 2 -8.75 8.19 2.85
CA GLU A 2 -7.50 7.44 3.11
C GLU A 2 -7.51 6.03 2.51
N ASN A 3 -8.58 5.64 1.81
CA ASN A 3 -8.69 4.29 1.24
C ASN A 3 -8.73 4.35 -0.29
N LEU A 4 -7.82 3.62 -0.94
CA LEU A 4 -7.75 3.45 -2.38
C LEU A 4 -9.06 2.85 -2.95
N ASP A 5 -9.75 1.99 -2.20
CA ASP A 5 -11.05 1.44 -2.57
C ASP A 5 -12.12 2.54 -2.64
N ALA A 6 -12.06 3.53 -1.74
CA ALA A 6 -12.98 4.66 -1.77
C ALA A 6 -12.70 5.58 -2.97
N MET A 7 -11.43 5.78 -3.33
CA MET A 7 -11.05 6.50 -4.55
C MET A 7 -11.58 5.77 -5.79
N PHE A 8 -11.38 4.46 -5.87
CA PHE A 8 -11.88 3.64 -6.97
C PHE A 8 -13.41 3.70 -7.09
N ASN A 9 -14.14 3.51 -5.99
CA ASN A 9 -15.60 3.51 -5.97
C ASN A 9 -16.21 4.88 -6.33
N THR A 10 -15.45 5.97 -6.18
CA THR A 10 -15.86 7.32 -6.57
C THR A 10 -15.36 7.74 -7.95
N GLY A 11 -14.61 6.87 -8.64
CA GLY A 11 -14.01 7.18 -9.94
C GLY A 11 -12.87 8.21 -9.86
N LEU A 12 -12.30 8.42 -8.68
CA LEU A 12 -11.18 9.33 -8.44
C LEU A 12 -9.86 8.60 -8.66
N PHE A 13 -9.00 9.14 -9.52
CA PHE A 13 -7.67 8.62 -9.77
C PHE A 13 -6.60 9.44 -9.03
N ILE A 14 -5.44 8.83 -8.81
CA ILE A 14 -4.30 9.51 -8.16
C ILE A 14 -3.86 10.78 -8.90
N ASN A 15 -4.06 10.81 -10.22
CA ASN A 15 -3.72 11.93 -11.07
C ASN A 15 -4.63 13.14 -10.87
N ASP A 16 -5.85 12.91 -10.36
CA ASP A 16 -6.82 13.96 -10.07
C ASP A 16 -6.51 14.70 -8.75
N LEU A 17 -5.65 14.12 -7.91
CA LEU A 17 -5.14 14.79 -6.72
C LEU A 17 -4.09 15.84 -7.08
N SER A 18 -4.22 17.04 -6.50
CA SER A 18 -3.21 18.09 -6.63
C SER A 18 -1.86 17.61 -6.12
N MET A 19 -0.78 17.91 -6.85
CA MET A 19 0.60 17.65 -6.43
C MET A 19 1.07 18.53 -5.28
N HIS A 20 0.32 19.59 -4.97
CA HIS A 20 0.62 20.52 -3.88
C HIS A 20 -0.15 20.20 -2.60
N ASP A 21 -1.07 19.25 -2.65
CA ASP A 21 -1.80 18.75 -1.49
C ASP A 21 -1.17 17.43 -1.02
N SER A 22 -1.00 17.31 0.29
CA SER A 22 -0.48 16.13 0.99
C SER A 22 -1.27 14.84 0.73
N SER A 23 -2.52 14.95 0.24
CA SER A 23 -3.38 13.81 -0.09
C SER A 23 -2.73 12.81 -1.04
N ARG A 24 -2.00 13.28 -2.06
CA ARG A 24 -1.30 12.40 -3.01
C ARG A 24 -0.17 11.63 -2.33
N ASP A 25 0.64 12.33 -1.56
CA ASP A 25 1.79 11.73 -0.86
C ASP A 25 1.33 10.70 0.17
N LEU A 26 0.22 10.98 0.86
CA LEU A 26 -0.37 10.07 1.84
C LEU A 26 -0.80 8.74 1.20
N VAL A 27 -1.49 8.78 0.05
CA VAL A 27 -1.93 7.57 -0.66
C VAL A 27 -0.73 6.75 -1.16
N LEU A 28 0.29 7.42 -1.71
CA LEU A 28 1.50 6.76 -2.19
C LEU A 28 2.30 6.12 -1.04
N ALA A 29 2.52 6.86 0.04
CA ALA A 29 3.23 6.36 1.22
C ALA A 29 2.51 5.17 1.88
N GLY A 30 1.18 5.25 2.03
CA GLY A 30 0.38 4.16 2.57
C GLY A 30 0.45 2.89 1.71
N THR A 31 0.41 3.07 0.38
CA THR A 31 0.55 1.94 -0.56
C THR A 31 1.94 1.31 -0.49
N GLN A 32 3.00 2.12 -0.42
CA GLN A 32 4.37 1.64 -0.28
C GLN A 32 4.56 0.86 1.02
N GLN A 33 4.09 1.40 2.15
CA GLN A 33 4.20 0.74 3.44
C GLN A 33 3.49 -0.62 3.46
N SER A 34 2.31 -0.73 2.85
CA SER A 34 1.58 -1.99 2.73
C SER A 34 2.36 -3.03 1.92
N ALA A 35 3.01 -2.61 0.83
CA ALA A 35 3.84 -3.48 0.00
C ALA A 35 5.08 -3.99 0.76
N GLU A 36 5.78 -3.11 1.48
CA GLU A 36 6.94 -3.48 2.31
C GLU A 36 6.54 -4.48 3.41
N LEU A 37 5.42 -4.25 4.08
CA LEU A 37 4.91 -5.17 5.10
C LEU A 37 4.57 -6.54 4.51
N LYS A 38 3.95 -6.58 3.33
CA LYS A 38 3.63 -7.83 2.64
C LYS A 38 4.89 -8.62 2.29
N LEU A 39 5.93 -7.94 1.79
CA LEU A 39 7.22 -8.56 1.50
C LEU A 39 7.88 -9.13 2.77
N ALA A 40 7.88 -8.38 3.87
CA ALA A 40 8.42 -8.84 5.15
C ALA A 40 7.66 -10.08 5.67
N LEU A 41 6.33 -10.10 5.56
CA LEU A 41 5.51 -11.24 5.94
C LEU A 41 5.83 -12.48 5.08
N ASP A 42 6.01 -12.31 3.77
CA ASP A 42 6.34 -13.42 2.87
C ASP A 42 7.74 -13.98 3.17
N GLN A 43 8.72 -13.13 3.52
CA GLN A 43 10.04 -13.56 3.96
C GLN A 43 9.97 -14.38 5.25
N GLU A 44 9.23 -13.91 6.26
CA GLU A 44 9.10 -14.64 7.54
C GLU A 44 8.40 -16.00 7.35
N ARG A 45 7.41 -16.06 6.46
CA ARG A 45 6.74 -17.32 6.09
C ARG A 45 7.68 -18.30 5.40
N GLN A 46 8.54 -17.83 4.49
CA GLN A 46 9.52 -18.68 3.84
C GLN A 46 10.54 -19.23 4.85
N LYS A 47 11.02 -18.38 5.75
CA LYS A 47 11.94 -18.78 6.82
C LYS A 47 11.30 -19.80 7.78
N SER A 48 10.04 -19.60 8.14
CA SER A 48 9.30 -20.53 9.02
C SER A 48 9.20 -21.91 8.39
N LYS A 49 8.82 -22.00 7.10
CA LYS A 49 8.75 -23.28 6.38
C LYS A 49 10.09 -24.01 6.33
N ALA A 50 11.19 -23.29 6.11
CA ALA A 50 12.52 -23.88 6.06
C ALA A 50 13.01 -24.44 7.41
N LEU A 51 12.36 -24.08 8.53
CA LEU A 51 12.65 -24.63 9.87
C LEU A 51 11.77 -25.84 10.21
N GLU A 52 10.71 -26.10 9.45
CA GLU A 52 9.79 -27.22 9.65
C GLU A 52 10.24 -28.50 8.90
N ASP A 53 11.14 -28.36 7.91
CA ASP A 53 11.80 -29.45 7.16
C ASP A 53 13.09 -29.94 7.85
#